data_AF-A0A437LEJ9-F1
#
_entry.id   AF-A0A437LEJ9-F1
#
_cell.length_a   1.000
_cell.length_b   1.000
_cell.length_c   1.000
_cell.angle_alpha   90.00
_cell.angle_beta   90.00
_cell.angle_gamma   90.00
#
_symmetry.space_group_name_H-M   'P 1'
#
loop_
_entity.id
_entity.type
_entity.pdbx_description
1 polymer ?
#
loop_
_entity_poly.entity_id
_entity_poly.type
_entity_poly.pdbx_seq_one_letter_code
_entity_poly.pdbx_strand_id
1 'polypeptide(L)'
;MNLLNGIDPQSGIGRTAGIGRTAGIGRTAGIGRTGDLPPLTAGGDPEFSACLVAARGALTLNLPTDGQAPRADVGATPWSTTGEAHRAPMLLAESLSGLRVTPDAKAETSTVALWTTGRGAGAWKDFVSFRRPPAAYFAGQVARVDELVPLRETRVLEVHAQSGSALAFLLSAAQLPVQRMPRTLEFLDAALALQMALQMRVKHQLGCARPHEVAPHLLPMIDPPAHRSLPSGHAGESAVVAAVLSHLMAEGPPSRLAMLRRMALRIAENRVVAGVHFPVDSLAGRLLGEAVADYLLAGVGERPALAVRRFGAGEWGVPEAGLPLQEGGAHLSPECALDGELPAPELPDHRVLWELVKKEWA
;
A
#
# COMPACT_ATOMS: atom_id res chain seq x y z
N MET A 1 2.70 -36.11 -42.29
CA MET A 1 4.06 -35.89 -42.83
C MET A 1 4.98 -35.56 -41.68
N ASN A 2 5.74 -36.56 -41.25
CA ASN A 2 6.88 -36.42 -40.36
C ASN A 2 7.93 -35.51 -41.00
N LEU A 3 8.70 -34.78 -40.17
CA LEU A 3 10.16 -34.66 -40.28
C LEU A 3 10.70 -34.15 -38.94
N LEU A 4 10.96 -35.11 -38.03
CA LEU A 4 11.98 -35.01 -36.99
C LEU A 4 13.33 -35.36 -37.63
N ASN A 5 14.37 -34.58 -37.37
CA ASN A 5 15.69 -35.08 -36.94
C ASN A 5 16.70 -33.94 -36.81
N GLY A 6 17.41 -33.93 -35.68
CA GLY A 6 18.53 -33.04 -35.39
C GLY A 6 18.84 -32.97 -33.90
N ILE A 7 19.07 -34.12 -33.26
CA ILE A 7 19.72 -34.18 -31.93
C ILE A 7 21.22 -34.28 -32.18
N ASP A 8 21.98 -33.32 -31.66
CA ASP A 8 23.41 -33.45 -31.36
C ASP A 8 23.62 -33.08 -29.87
N PRO A 9 24.28 -33.93 -29.04
CA PRO A 9 24.33 -33.76 -27.60
C PRO A 9 25.68 -33.18 -27.17
N GLN A 10 25.74 -31.88 -26.86
CA GLN A 10 26.64 -31.25 -25.87
C GLN A 10 26.61 -29.72 -26.04
N SER A 11 25.74 -29.05 -25.30
CA SER A 11 25.99 -27.67 -24.84
C SER A 11 25.06 -27.37 -23.66
N GLY A 12 25.51 -27.76 -22.48
CA GLY A 12 24.94 -27.24 -21.25
C GLY A 12 25.39 -25.80 -21.07
N ILE A 13 24.51 -24.83 -21.32
CA ILE A 13 24.55 -23.49 -20.72
C ILE A 13 23.10 -23.04 -20.53
N GLY A 14 22.74 -22.76 -19.28
CA GLY A 14 21.42 -22.31 -18.89
C GLY A 14 20.99 -21.02 -19.60
N ARG A 15 19.70 -20.96 -19.93
CA ARG A 15 19.02 -19.72 -20.26
C ARG A 15 17.77 -19.60 -19.40
N THR A 16 17.92 -18.78 -18.38
CA THR A 16 16.87 -18.03 -17.71
C THR A 16 15.93 -17.40 -18.74
N ALA A 17 14.73 -17.94 -18.87
CA ALA A 17 13.67 -17.36 -19.69
C ALA A 17 12.71 -16.56 -18.81
N GLY A 18 12.93 -15.24 -18.80
CA GLY A 18 11.87 -14.24 -18.90
C GLY A 18 10.73 -14.28 -17.88
N ILE A 19 10.98 -13.66 -16.73
CA ILE A 19 9.98 -13.27 -15.73
C ILE A 19 8.87 -12.41 -16.37
N GLY A 20 7.63 -12.82 -16.15
CA GLY A 20 6.43 -12.02 -16.42
C GLY A 20 6.45 -10.72 -15.61
N ARG A 21 6.59 -9.61 -16.32
CA ARG A 21 6.40 -8.26 -15.79
C ARG A 21 4.91 -7.93 -15.85
N THR A 22 4.22 -8.00 -14.70
CA THR A 22 3.00 -7.27 -14.29
C THR A 22 2.15 -8.07 -13.28
N ALA A 23 2.67 -8.22 -12.07
CA ALA A 23 1.87 -8.47 -10.87
C ALA A 23 2.67 -7.89 -9.70
N GLY A 24 2.53 -6.59 -9.48
CA GLY A 24 3.26 -5.85 -8.44
C GLY A 24 2.72 -6.19 -7.06
N ILE A 25 3.20 -7.30 -6.49
CA ILE A 25 3.13 -7.60 -5.07
C ILE A 25 4.59 -7.75 -4.61
N GLY A 26 5.05 -6.86 -3.73
CA GLY A 26 6.28 -7.08 -2.95
C GLY A 26 7.61 -6.53 -3.49
N ARG A 27 7.64 -5.39 -4.20
CA ARG A 27 8.90 -4.65 -4.47
C ARG A 27 9.04 -3.31 -3.75
N THR A 28 8.21 -3.04 -2.73
CA THR A 28 8.43 -1.86 -1.86
C THR A 28 9.20 -2.15 -0.59
N ALA A 29 9.61 -3.39 -0.29
CA ALA A 29 10.66 -3.68 0.70
C ALA A 29 12.06 -3.30 0.17
N GLY A 30 12.19 -2.04 -0.27
CA GLY A 30 13.24 -1.58 -1.15
C GLY A 30 13.14 -0.11 -1.50
N ILE A 31 12.89 0.78 -0.54
CA ILE A 31 13.69 2.03 -0.53
C ILE A 31 15.07 1.66 0.04
N GLY A 32 15.71 0.73 -0.67
CA GLY A 32 17.04 0.22 -0.48
C GLY A 32 17.66 0.22 -1.86
N ARG A 33 18.09 1.40 -2.31
CA ARG A 33 19.00 1.61 -3.43
C ARG A 33 18.64 0.82 -4.69
N THR A 34 17.65 1.28 -5.45
CA THR A 34 17.56 0.97 -6.89
C THR A 34 18.67 1.71 -7.64
N GLY A 35 19.87 1.17 -7.52
CA GLY A 35 20.93 1.28 -8.52
C GLY A 35 21.45 -0.14 -8.73
N ASP A 36 22.06 -0.40 -9.88
CA ASP A 36 22.78 -1.64 -10.21
C ASP A 36 23.97 -1.89 -9.26
N LEU A 37 23.68 -2.04 -7.97
CA LEU A 37 24.67 -2.32 -6.95
C LEU A 37 24.70 -3.82 -6.76
N PRO A 38 25.90 -4.42 -6.82
CA PRO A 38 26.04 -5.84 -6.55
C PRO A 38 25.50 -6.16 -5.14
N PRO A 39 24.96 -7.38 -4.94
CA PRO A 39 24.46 -7.80 -3.65
C PRO A 39 25.55 -7.61 -2.58
N LEU A 40 25.21 -6.90 -1.50
CA LEU A 40 26.13 -6.56 -0.40
C LEU A 40 26.44 -7.75 0.52
N THR A 41 25.89 -8.93 0.22
CA THR A 41 25.96 -10.10 1.10
C THR A 41 26.40 -11.35 0.35
N ALA A 42 27.18 -12.19 1.03
CA ALA A 42 27.42 -13.56 0.61
C ALA A 42 26.09 -14.28 0.37
N GLY A 43 25.96 -15.04 -0.73
CA GLY A 43 24.73 -15.74 -1.12
C GLY A 43 23.84 -15.03 -2.15
N GLY A 44 24.02 -13.73 -2.38
CA GLY A 44 23.34 -13.03 -3.49
C GLY A 44 24.04 -13.18 -4.84
N ASP A 45 25.32 -13.55 -4.82
CA ASP A 45 26.17 -13.76 -5.98
C ASP A 45 27.10 -14.97 -5.74
N PRO A 46 27.02 -16.03 -6.59
CA PRO A 46 27.92 -17.18 -6.52
C PRO A 46 29.40 -16.81 -6.66
N GLU A 47 29.74 -15.81 -7.50
CA GLU A 47 31.12 -15.40 -7.74
C GLU A 47 31.70 -14.73 -6.49
N PHE A 48 30.98 -13.76 -5.93
CA PHE A 48 31.34 -13.16 -4.65
C PHE A 48 31.50 -14.20 -3.52
N SER A 49 30.60 -15.19 -3.48
CA SER A 49 30.67 -16.27 -2.49
C SER A 49 31.93 -17.14 -2.68
N ALA A 50 32.31 -17.47 -3.92
CA ALA A 50 33.54 -18.19 -4.23
C ALA A 50 34.80 -17.37 -3.86
N CYS A 51 34.78 -16.06 -4.12
CA CYS A 51 35.85 -15.15 -3.71
C CYS A 51 36.04 -15.14 -2.18
N LEU A 52 34.96 -15.11 -1.39
CA LEU A 52 35.03 -15.17 0.07
C LEU A 52 35.62 -16.49 0.57
N VAL A 53 35.22 -17.63 -0.03
CA VAL A 53 35.77 -18.96 0.32
C VAL A 53 37.26 -19.02 0.02
N ALA A 54 37.68 -18.54 -1.16
CA ALA A 54 39.09 -18.48 -1.54
C ALA A 54 39.89 -17.55 -0.61
N ALA A 55 39.34 -16.38 -0.27
CA ALA A 55 40.00 -15.39 0.58
C ALA A 55 40.17 -15.88 2.02
N ARG A 56 39.23 -16.68 2.55
CA ARG A 56 39.26 -17.17 3.95
C ARG A 56 40.62 -17.75 4.34
N GLY A 57 41.19 -18.62 3.51
CA GLY A 57 42.46 -19.30 3.81
C GLY A 57 43.60 -18.31 4.07
N ALA A 58 43.73 -17.28 3.22
CA ALA A 58 44.75 -16.24 3.37
C ALA A 58 44.44 -15.29 4.55
N LEU A 59 43.17 -14.97 4.77
CA LEU A 59 42.75 -14.03 5.81
C LEU A 59 42.87 -14.60 7.23
N THR A 60 42.74 -15.91 7.42
CA THR A 60 42.73 -16.53 8.75
C THR A 60 44.02 -17.26 9.12
N LEU A 61 45.00 -17.35 8.20
CA LEU A 61 46.22 -18.11 8.44
C LEU A 61 47.05 -17.49 9.58
N ASN A 62 47.46 -18.31 10.55
CA ASN A 62 48.28 -17.91 11.72
C ASN A 62 47.65 -16.84 12.62
N LEU A 63 46.35 -16.57 12.52
CA LEU A 63 45.63 -15.72 13.46
C LEU A 63 45.08 -16.54 14.64
N PRO A 64 45.07 -15.98 15.87
CA PRO A 64 44.36 -16.57 17.00
C PRO A 64 42.86 -16.76 16.70
N THR A 65 42.27 -17.84 17.23
CA THR A 65 40.84 -18.18 17.08
C THR A 65 39.96 -17.67 18.23
N ASP A 66 40.49 -16.78 19.06
CA ASP A 66 39.86 -16.29 20.30
C ASP A 66 38.91 -15.09 20.12
N GLY A 67 38.73 -14.61 18.88
CA GLY A 67 37.81 -13.53 18.56
C GLY A 67 36.33 -13.91 18.70
N GLN A 68 35.58 -13.17 19.53
CA GLN A 68 34.12 -13.23 19.52
C GLN A 68 33.60 -12.23 18.47
N ALA A 69 32.76 -12.71 17.55
CA ALA A 69 32.04 -11.81 16.66
C ALA A 69 31.11 -10.89 17.47
N PRO A 70 30.92 -9.62 17.05
CA PRO A 70 29.88 -8.79 17.62
C PRO A 70 28.55 -9.53 17.51
N ARG A 71 27.92 -9.78 18.66
CA ARG A 71 26.62 -10.43 18.77
C ARG A 71 25.72 -9.54 19.61
N ALA A 72 24.44 -9.55 19.29
CA ALA A 72 23.45 -8.97 20.19
C ALA A 72 23.49 -9.72 21.53
N ASP A 73 23.22 -9.01 22.63
CA ASP A 73 23.10 -9.63 23.94
C ASP A 73 22.04 -10.73 23.92
N VAL A 74 22.33 -11.84 24.61
CA VAL A 74 21.36 -12.91 24.81
C VAL A 74 20.20 -12.33 25.64
N GLY A 75 19.03 -12.21 25.02
CA GLY A 75 17.85 -11.56 25.62
C GLY A 75 17.58 -10.13 25.13
N ALA A 76 18.34 -9.61 24.17
CA ALA A 76 17.99 -8.37 23.47
C ALA A 76 16.56 -8.46 22.90
N THR A 77 15.84 -7.34 22.88
CA THR A 77 14.49 -7.28 22.33
C THR A 77 14.47 -7.83 20.90
N PRO A 78 13.57 -8.77 20.55
CA PRO A 78 13.57 -9.43 19.24
C PRO A 78 13.60 -8.43 18.07
N TRP A 79 12.89 -7.31 18.21
CA TRP A 79 12.81 -6.23 17.23
C TRP A 79 14.17 -5.71 16.73
N SER A 80 15.14 -5.49 17.64
CA SER A 80 16.47 -4.95 17.29
C SER A 80 17.37 -5.96 16.57
N THR A 81 17.03 -7.25 16.63
CA THR A 81 17.83 -8.34 16.06
C THR A 81 17.29 -8.86 14.72
N THR A 82 16.03 -8.56 14.40
CA THR A 82 15.38 -9.00 13.16
C THR A 82 15.54 -7.94 12.07
N GLY A 83 16.07 -8.29 10.90
CA GLY A 83 16.21 -7.35 9.77
C GLY A 83 14.87 -6.89 9.19
N GLU A 84 14.84 -5.70 8.57
CA GLU A 84 13.64 -5.04 8.02
C GLU A 84 12.77 -5.96 7.14
N ALA A 85 13.39 -6.68 6.19
CA ALA A 85 12.67 -7.61 5.31
C ALA A 85 11.93 -8.74 6.06
N HIS A 86 12.42 -9.12 7.25
CA HIS A 86 11.79 -10.13 8.10
C HIS A 86 10.78 -9.52 9.07
N ARG A 87 10.92 -8.24 9.43
CA ARG A 87 9.91 -7.51 10.22
C ARG A 87 8.67 -7.17 9.39
N ALA A 88 8.82 -6.94 8.09
CA ALA A 88 7.69 -6.66 7.19
C ALA A 88 6.52 -7.68 7.29
N PRO A 89 6.74 -9.00 7.17
CA PRO A 89 5.65 -9.98 7.36
C PRO A 89 5.15 -10.06 8.82
N MET A 90 5.99 -9.76 9.82
CA MET A 90 5.57 -9.70 11.23
C MET A 90 4.58 -8.56 11.46
N LEU A 91 4.92 -7.36 11.00
CA LEU A 91 4.04 -6.19 11.07
C LEU A 91 2.73 -6.43 10.33
N LEU A 92 2.77 -7.03 9.14
CA LEU A 92 1.53 -7.37 8.43
C LEU A 92 0.67 -8.37 9.22
N ALA A 93 1.28 -9.39 9.83
CA ALA A 93 0.58 -10.38 10.64
C ALA A 93 -0.06 -9.75 11.89
N GLU A 94 0.67 -8.89 12.61
CA GLU A 94 0.15 -8.16 13.76
C GLU A 94 -1.03 -7.26 13.34
N SER A 95 -0.85 -6.48 12.28
CA SER A 95 -1.88 -5.58 11.73
C SER A 95 -3.18 -6.32 11.40
N LEU A 96 -3.09 -7.53 10.84
CA LEU A 96 -4.25 -8.33 10.45
C LEU A 96 -4.87 -9.13 11.61
N SER A 97 -4.16 -9.32 12.72
CA SER A 97 -4.60 -10.20 13.82
C SER A 97 -5.95 -9.80 14.43
N GLY A 98 -6.23 -8.49 14.47
CA GLY A 98 -7.49 -7.92 14.97
C GLY A 98 -8.52 -7.60 13.89
N LEU A 99 -8.26 -7.90 12.62
CA LEU A 99 -9.10 -7.49 11.50
C LEU A 99 -9.70 -8.67 10.74
N ARG A 100 -10.94 -8.52 10.29
CA ARG A 100 -11.61 -9.50 9.43
C ARG A 100 -12.40 -8.80 8.34
N VAL A 101 -12.29 -9.28 7.10
CA VAL A 101 -13.06 -8.77 5.96
C VAL A 101 -14.15 -9.78 5.56
N THR A 102 -15.42 -9.43 5.75
CA THR A 102 -16.57 -10.28 5.48
C THR A 102 -17.56 -9.62 4.52
N PRO A 103 -18.10 -10.36 3.53
CA PRO A 103 -19.24 -9.87 2.75
C PRO A 103 -20.54 -10.03 3.55
N ASP A 104 -21.56 -9.25 3.21
CA ASP A 104 -22.94 -9.56 3.59
C ASP A 104 -23.48 -10.79 2.80
N ALA A 105 -24.67 -11.25 3.17
CA ALA A 105 -25.27 -12.46 2.58
C ALA A 105 -25.50 -12.36 1.06
N LYS A 106 -25.62 -11.14 0.52
CA LYS A 106 -25.84 -10.89 -0.92
C LYS A 106 -24.55 -10.50 -1.65
N ALA A 107 -23.42 -10.42 -0.96
CA ALA A 107 -22.18 -9.83 -1.43
C ALA A 107 -22.38 -8.41 -2.04
N GLU A 108 -23.32 -7.64 -1.51
CA GLU A 108 -23.56 -6.24 -1.89
C GLU A 108 -22.72 -5.29 -1.05
N THR A 109 -22.44 -5.69 0.20
CA THR A 109 -21.60 -4.93 1.14
C THR A 109 -20.41 -5.78 1.57
N SER A 110 -19.23 -5.17 1.61
CA SER A 110 -18.01 -5.74 2.19
C SER A 110 -17.64 -4.94 3.42
N THR A 111 -17.45 -5.61 4.56
CA THR A 111 -17.15 -4.97 5.83
C THR A 111 -15.82 -5.46 6.38
N VAL A 112 -14.96 -4.52 6.73
CA VAL A 112 -13.80 -4.73 7.59
C VAL A 112 -14.28 -4.54 9.03
N ALA A 113 -14.21 -5.61 9.81
CA ALA A 113 -14.55 -5.63 11.22
C ALA A 113 -13.28 -5.69 12.09
N LEU A 114 -13.34 -5.03 13.24
CA LEU A 114 -12.32 -5.01 14.27
C LEU A 114 -12.74 -5.90 15.44
N TRP A 115 -11.83 -6.73 15.93
CA TRP A 115 -12.02 -7.44 17.19
C TRP A 115 -11.86 -6.47 18.37
N THR A 116 -12.88 -6.39 19.22
CA THR A 116 -12.88 -5.49 20.39
C THR A 116 -13.07 -6.29 21.67
N THR A 117 -12.20 -6.08 22.65
CA THR A 117 -12.28 -6.65 24.00
C THR A 117 -12.82 -5.58 24.94
N GLY A 118 -14.16 -5.52 25.10
CA GLY A 118 -14.80 -4.64 26.07
C GLY A 118 -14.74 -5.20 27.51
N ARG A 119 -15.52 -4.62 28.43
CA ARG A 119 -15.73 -5.17 29.80
C ARG A 119 -16.48 -6.53 29.83
N GLY A 120 -16.72 -7.15 28.68
CA GLY A 120 -17.41 -8.43 28.50
C GLY A 120 -16.69 -9.33 27.50
N ALA A 121 -17.35 -10.37 26.99
CA ALA A 121 -16.77 -11.23 25.96
C ALA A 121 -16.39 -10.42 24.70
N GLY A 122 -15.24 -10.75 24.09
CA GLY A 122 -14.78 -10.07 22.89
C GLY A 122 -15.76 -10.21 21.73
N ALA A 123 -15.90 -9.16 20.92
CA ALA A 123 -16.83 -9.13 19.81
C ALA A 123 -16.22 -8.42 18.59
N TRP A 124 -16.58 -8.92 17.40
CA TRP A 124 -16.31 -8.26 16.13
C TRP A 124 -17.27 -7.08 15.95
N LYS A 125 -16.73 -5.90 15.68
CA LYS A 125 -17.50 -4.68 15.40
C LYS A 125 -17.11 -4.11 14.04
N ASP A 126 -18.09 -3.59 13.32
CA ASP A 126 -17.86 -2.95 12.02
C ASP A 126 -16.94 -1.74 12.18
N PHE A 127 -15.83 -1.73 11.44
CA PHE A 127 -14.88 -0.62 11.44
C PHE A 127 -15.01 0.22 10.17
N VAL A 128 -14.98 -0.42 9.00
CA VAL A 128 -15.27 0.24 7.72
C VAL A 128 -16.07 -0.67 6.80
N SER A 129 -17.12 -0.15 6.17
CA SER A 129 -17.96 -0.92 5.24
C SER A 129 -18.11 -0.26 3.89
N PHE A 130 -18.21 -1.07 2.83
CA PHE A 130 -18.33 -0.64 1.45
C PHE A 130 -19.53 -1.31 0.79
N ARG A 131 -20.58 -0.53 0.51
CA ARG A 131 -21.71 -0.99 -0.30
C ARG A 131 -21.41 -0.77 -1.78
N ARG A 132 -21.69 -1.77 -2.61
CA ARG A 132 -21.56 -1.70 -4.07
C ARG A 132 -22.47 -0.59 -4.63
N PRO A 133 -21.94 0.36 -5.43
CA PRO A 133 -22.78 1.28 -6.19
C PRO A 133 -23.63 0.53 -7.24
N PRO A 134 -24.89 0.92 -7.46
CA PRO A 134 -25.75 0.29 -8.45
C PRO A 134 -25.23 0.57 -9.86
N ALA A 135 -25.57 -0.31 -10.81
CA ALA A 135 -25.14 -0.17 -12.21
C ALA A 135 -25.51 1.19 -12.83
N ALA A 136 -26.68 1.74 -12.48
CA ALA A 136 -27.11 3.06 -12.93
C ALA A 136 -26.17 4.19 -12.45
N TYR A 137 -25.63 4.07 -11.23
CA TYR A 137 -24.67 5.04 -10.70
C TYR A 137 -23.33 4.94 -11.44
N PHE A 138 -22.84 3.72 -11.74
CA PHE A 138 -21.66 3.53 -12.58
C PHE A 138 -21.85 4.07 -14.00
N ALA A 139 -23.03 3.87 -14.60
CA ALA A 139 -23.35 4.42 -15.92
C ALA A 139 -23.27 5.96 -15.91
N GLY A 140 -23.76 6.62 -14.85
CA GLY A 140 -23.62 8.07 -14.69
C GLY A 140 -22.18 8.54 -14.43
N GLN A 141 -21.34 7.69 -13.81
CA GLN A 141 -19.90 7.98 -13.61
C GLN A 141 -19.09 7.92 -14.92
N VAL A 142 -19.59 7.29 -16.00
CA VAL A 142 -18.92 7.25 -17.32
C VAL A 142 -18.67 8.66 -17.85
N ALA A 143 -19.67 9.55 -17.77
CA ALA A 143 -19.53 10.94 -18.23
C ALA A 143 -18.39 11.68 -17.51
N ARG A 144 -18.17 11.38 -16.21
CA ARG A 144 -17.08 11.97 -15.42
C ARG A 144 -15.70 11.47 -15.85
N VAL A 145 -15.61 10.21 -16.28
CA VAL A 145 -14.36 9.70 -16.86
C VAL A 145 -14.10 10.36 -18.20
N ASP A 146 -15.13 10.50 -19.03
CA ASP A 146 -15.05 11.13 -20.36
C ASP A 146 -14.60 12.60 -20.28
N GLU A 147 -15.12 13.37 -19.32
CA GLU A 147 -14.72 14.75 -19.02
C GLU A 147 -13.20 14.90 -18.76
N LEU A 148 -12.54 13.85 -18.27
CA LEU A 148 -11.10 13.85 -17.96
C LEU A 148 -10.22 13.27 -19.07
N VAL A 149 -10.80 12.72 -20.14
CA VAL A 149 -10.06 12.17 -21.29
C VAL A 149 -9.10 13.20 -21.93
N PRO A 150 -9.46 14.49 -22.11
CA PRO A 150 -8.52 15.47 -22.65
C PRO A 150 -7.24 15.65 -21.83
N LEU A 151 -7.27 15.34 -20.52
CA LEU A 151 -6.07 15.45 -19.67
C LEU A 151 -5.04 14.35 -19.96
N ARG A 152 -5.39 13.29 -20.71
CA ARG A 152 -4.47 12.18 -21.03
C ARG A 152 -3.23 12.67 -21.77
N GLU A 153 -3.38 13.62 -22.69
CA GLU A 153 -2.27 14.17 -23.47
C GLU A 153 -1.22 14.82 -22.57
N THR A 154 -1.65 15.57 -21.55
CA THR A 154 -0.76 16.29 -20.64
C THR A 154 -0.27 15.44 -19.46
N ARG A 155 -1.00 14.37 -19.12
CA ARG A 155 -0.73 13.56 -17.92
C ARG A 155 -0.15 12.17 -18.21
N VAL A 156 0.01 11.76 -19.48
CA VAL A 156 0.47 10.41 -19.85
C VAL A 156 1.78 9.99 -19.16
N LEU A 157 2.80 10.87 -19.17
CA LEU A 157 4.08 10.57 -18.54
C LEU A 157 3.96 10.45 -17.03
N GLU A 158 3.20 11.34 -16.41
CA GLU A 158 2.93 11.32 -14.98
C GLU A 158 2.17 10.06 -14.56
N VAL A 159 1.14 9.68 -15.32
CA VAL A 159 0.33 8.48 -15.10
C VAL A 159 1.21 7.23 -15.12
N HIS A 160 2.10 7.11 -16.10
CA HIS A 160 3.02 5.98 -16.23
C HIS A 160 4.06 5.95 -15.10
N ALA A 161 4.66 7.10 -14.77
CA ALA A 161 5.65 7.18 -13.69
C ALA A 161 5.04 6.78 -12.32
N GLN A 162 3.81 7.22 -12.04
CA GLN A 162 3.08 6.86 -10.82
C GLN A 162 2.74 5.38 -10.75
N SER A 163 2.50 4.70 -11.89
CA SER A 163 2.33 3.25 -11.93
C SER A 163 3.60 2.48 -11.50
N GLY A 164 4.78 3.12 -11.62
CA GLY A 164 6.04 2.58 -11.13
C GLY A 164 6.25 2.81 -9.63
N SER A 165 6.03 4.04 -9.16
CA SER A 165 6.09 4.38 -7.73
C SER A 165 5.30 5.66 -7.39
N ALA A 166 4.06 5.50 -6.95
CA ALA A 166 3.25 6.60 -6.41
C ALA A 166 3.83 7.18 -5.10
N LEU A 167 4.45 6.32 -4.28
CA LEU A 167 5.09 6.72 -3.02
C LEU A 167 6.19 7.78 -3.25
N ALA A 168 6.99 7.65 -4.31
CA ALA A 168 8.04 8.62 -4.61
C ALA A 168 7.48 10.04 -4.81
N PHE A 169 6.33 10.18 -5.50
CA PHE A 169 5.67 11.47 -5.70
C PHE A 169 5.21 12.09 -4.38
N LEU A 170 4.66 11.28 -3.47
CA LEU A 170 4.21 11.73 -2.15
C LEU A 170 5.39 12.18 -1.29
N LEU A 171 6.47 11.40 -1.26
CA LEU A 171 7.69 11.73 -0.52
C LEU A 171 8.35 13.02 -1.06
N SER A 172 8.36 13.20 -2.39
CA SER A 172 8.81 14.45 -3.01
C SER A 172 7.91 15.63 -2.66
N ALA A 173 6.59 15.47 -2.67
CA ALA A 173 5.64 16.51 -2.29
C ALA A 173 5.78 16.90 -0.80
N ALA A 174 6.08 15.92 0.06
CA ALA A 174 6.38 16.12 1.47
C ALA A 174 7.76 16.75 1.72
N GLN A 175 8.63 16.82 0.71
CA GLN A 175 9.99 17.41 0.79
C GLN A 175 10.85 16.78 1.90
N LEU A 176 10.74 15.46 2.06
CA LEU A 176 11.44 14.73 3.12
C LEU A 176 12.83 14.23 2.67
N PRO A 177 13.84 14.26 3.56
CA PRO A 177 15.17 13.68 3.29
C PRO A 177 15.13 12.15 3.44
N VAL A 178 14.42 11.46 2.55
CA VAL A 178 14.05 10.03 2.68
C VAL A 178 15.22 9.07 2.94
N GLN A 179 16.42 9.40 2.46
CA GLN A 179 17.63 8.58 2.67
C GLN A 179 18.07 8.52 4.13
N ARG A 180 17.60 9.48 4.95
CA ARG A 180 17.83 9.53 6.39
C ARG A 180 16.61 9.10 7.19
N MET A 181 15.58 8.56 6.52
CA MET A 181 14.30 8.22 7.15
C MET A 181 13.92 6.73 7.08
N PRO A 182 14.85 5.76 7.25
CA PRO A 182 14.54 4.35 7.08
C PRO A 182 13.41 3.83 7.97
N ARG A 183 13.20 4.38 9.18
CA ARG A 183 12.14 3.90 10.08
C ARG A 183 10.77 4.40 9.66
N THR A 184 10.70 5.65 9.20
CA THR A 184 9.48 6.20 8.59
C THR A 184 9.09 5.39 7.36
N LEU A 185 10.06 5.08 6.49
CA LEU A 185 9.81 4.31 5.27
C LEU A 185 9.32 2.89 5.58
N GLU A 186 9.96 2.22 6.55
CA GLU A 186 9.51 0.90 7.03
C GLU A 186 8.08 0.93 7.57
N PHE A 187 7.70 1.98 8.31
CA PHE A 187 6.32 2.14 8.81
C PHE A 187 5.32 2.38 7.66
N LEU A 188 5.69 3.20 6.67
CA LEU A 188 4.86 3.43 5.49
C LEU A 188 4.70 2.15 4.66
N ASP A 189 5.74 1.32 4.53
CA ASP A 189 5.66 0.03 3.84
C ASP A 189 4.73 -0.95 4.55
N ALA A 190 4.77 -1.01 5.88
CA ALA A 190 3.83 -1.80 6.68
C ALA A 190 2.38 -1.31 6.47
N ALA A 191 2.18 0.01 6.44
CA ALA A 191 0.87 0.61 6.22
C ALA A 191 0.32 0.32 4.80
N LEU A 192 1.18 0.40 3.77
CA LEU A 192 0.84 0.05 2.40
C LEU A 192 0.55 -1.45 2.24
N ALA A 193 1.27 -2.33 2.95
CA ALA A 193 1.00 -3.76 2.96
C ALA A 193 -0.37 -4.09 3.55
N LEU A 194 -0.75 -3.46 4.66
CA LEU A 194 -2.08 -3.60 5.25
C LEU A 194 -3.17 -3.07 4.31
N GLN A 195 -2.98 -1.88 3.75
CA GLN A 195 -3.90 -1.30 2.75
C GLN A 195 -4.12 -2.25 1.58
N MET A 196 -3.04 -2.82 1.03
CA MET A 196 -3.10 -3.80 -0.05
C MET A 196 -3.88 -5.06 0.34
N ALA A 197 -3.61 -5.61 1.51
CA ALA A 197 -4.30 -6.80 1.99
C ALA A 197 -5.81 -6.58 2.13
N LEU A 198 -6.24 -5.46 2.72
CA LEU A 198 -7.64 -5.13 2.91
C LEU A 198 -8.33 -4.81 1.57
N GLN A 199 -7.74 -3.95 0.74
CA GLN A 199 -8.36 -3.51 -0.51
C GLN A 199 -8.59 -4.67 -1.49
N MET A 200 -7.68 -5.65 -1.54
CA MET A 200 -7.85 -6.83 -2.41
C MET A 200 -9.01 -7.71 -1.95
N ARG A 201 -9.22 -7.85 -0.63
CA ARG A 201 -10.37 -8.57 -0.09
C ARG A 201 -11.68 -7.87 -0.42
N VAL A 202 -11.74 -6.55 -0.25
CA VAL A 202 -12.93 -5.75 -0.58
C VAL A 202 -13.24 -5.82 -2.07
N LYS A 203 -12.24 -5.62 -2.94
CA LYS A 203 -12.38 -5.75 -4.41
C LYS A 203 -12.93 -7.10 -4.83
N HIS A 204 -12.38 -8.17 -4.25
CA HIS A 204 -12.80 -9.53 -4.58
C HIS A 204 -14.27 -9.77 -4.20
N GLN A 205 -14.69 -9.31 -3.02
CA GLN A 205 -16.07 -9.46 -2.55
C GLN A 205 -17.05 -8.60 -3.33
N LEU A 206 -16.68 -7.36 -3.67
CA LEU A 206 -17.57 -6.43 -4.34
C LEU A 206 -17.64 -6.62 -5.85
N GLY A 207 -16.65 -7.21 -6.53
CA GLY A 207 -16.84 -7.61 -7.92
C GLY A 207 -17.08 -6.47 -8.93
N CYS A 208 -16.85 -5.20 -8.56
CA CYS A 208 -17.28 -4.05 -9.39
C CYS A 208 -16.53 -3.95 -10.72
N ALA A 209 -17.30 -3.65 -11.77
CA ALA A 209 -16.79 -3.40 -13.12
C ALA A 209 -15.91 -2.14 -13.19
N ARG A 210 -14.99 -2.11 -14.13
CA ARG A 210 -14.14 -0.97 -14.48
C ARG A 210 -14.82 -0.08 -15.53
N PRO A 211 -14.34 1.17 -15.73
CA PRO A 211 -14.92 2.08 -16.73
C PRO A 211 -15.05 1.48 -18.13
N HIS A 212 -14.00 0.84 -18.65
CA HIS A 212 -14.04 0.22 -19.98
C HIS A 212 -14.98 -0.99 -20.11
N GLU A 213 -15.30 -1.67 -19.01
CA GLU A 213 -16.26 -2.79 -18.99
C GLU A 213 -17.70 -2.27 -19.07
N VAL A 214 -17.96 -1.04 -18.57
CA VAL A 214 -19.26 -0.37 -18.64
C VAL A 214 -19.42 0.42 -19.95
N ALA A 215 -18.34 1.07 -20.40
CA ALA A 215 -18.29 1.93 -21.56
C ALA A 215 -17.00 1.69 -22.37
N PRO A 216 -17.01 0.74 -23.34
CA PRO A 216 -15.80 0.34 -24.09
C PRO A 216 -15.13 1.47 -24.89
N HIS A 217 -15.88 2.52 -25.25
CA HIS A 217 -15.34 3.68 -25.98
C HIS A 217 -14.34 4.50 -25.16
N LEU A 218 -14.33 4.37 -23.83
CA LEU A 218 -13.40 5.10 -22.96
C LEU A 218 -11.93 4.70 -23.15
N LEU A 219 -11.65 3.54 -23.76
CA LEU A 219 -10.31 3.02 -24.15
C LEU A 219 -9.21 3.41 -23.13
N PRO A 220 -8.96 2.59 -22.09
CA PRO A 220 -8.03 2.95 -21.03
C PRO A 220 -6.62 3.14 -21.58
N MET A 221 -5.90 4.15 -21.10
CA MET A 221 -4.56 4.50 -21.62
C MET A 221 -3.43 3.62 -21.07
N ILE A 222 -3.74 2.84 -20.03
CA ILE A 222 -2.86 1.82 -19.44
C ILE A 222 -3.66 0.54 -19.27
N ASP A 223 -2.96 -0.59 -19.22
CA ASP A 223 -3.60 -1.89 -19.04
C ASP A 223 -4.37 -1.92 -17.71
N PRO A 224 -5.67 -2.27 -17.74
CA PRO A 224 -6.44 -2.52 -16.54
C PRO A 224 -5.82 -3.68 -15.74
N PRO A 225 -5.52 -3.50 -14.43
CA PRO A 225 -5.02 -4.61 -13.62
C PRO A 225 -6.03 -5.76 -13.52
N ALA A 226 -5.52 -7.00 -13.36
CA ALA A 226 -6.27 -8.26 -13.31
C ALA A 226 -7.12 -8.47 -12.03
N HIS A 227 -7.66 -7.39 -11.46
CA HIS A 227 -8.57 -7.37 -10.32
C HIS A 227 -9.66 -6.32 -10.53
N ARG A 228 -10.68 -6.31 -9.66
CA ARG A 228 -11.88 -5.45 -9.76
C ARG A 228 -11.61 -3.98 -9.40
N SER A 229 -12.54 -3.09 -9.76
CA SER A 229 -12.33 -1.64 -9.71
C SER A 229 -12.41 -1.05 -8.30
N LEU A 230 -13.48 -1.33 -7.56
CA LEU A 230 -13.79 -0.69 -6.28
C LEU A 230 -13.20 -1.47 -5.09
N PRO A 231 -12.51 -0.83 -4.13
CA PRO A 231 -12.01 0.56 -4.13
C PRO A 231 -10.74 0.76 -4.97
N SER A 232 -10.42 1.99 -5.38
CA SER A 232 -9.17 2.32 -6.09
C SER A 232 -7.94 2.12 -5.20
N GLY A 233 -6.95 1.38 -5.70
CA GLY A 233 -5.76 1.04 -4.92
C GLY A 233 -4.84 2.23 -4.67
N HIS A 234 -4.43 2.91 -5.75
CA HIS A 234 -3.57 4.09 -5.65
C HIS A 234 -4.20 5.23 -4.83
N ALA A 235 -5.54 5.36 -4.87
CA ALA A 235 -6.22 6.35 -4.04
C ALA A 235 -6.09 6.03 -2.55
N GLY A 236 -6.27 4.77 -2.17
CA GLY A 236 -6.12 4.34 -0.78
C GLY A 236 -4.68 4.35 -0.30
N GLU A 237 -3.75 3.81 -1.09
CA GLU A 237 -2.31 3.85 -0.81
C GLU A 237 -1.80 5.28 -0.60
N SER A 238 -2.20 6.20 -1.48
CA SER A 238 -1.81 7.61 -1.36
C SER A 238 -2.46 8.29 -0.15
N ALA A 239 -3.69 7.92 0.20
CA ALA A 239 -4.38 8.44 1.37
C ALA A 239 -3.75 7.97 2.68
N VAL A 240 -3.36 6.68 2.78
CA VAL A 240 -2.63 6.16 3.95
C VAL A 240 -1.35 6.94 4.18
N VAL A 241 -0.51 7.04 3.13
CA VAL A 241 0.78 7.73 3.22
C VAL A 241 0.58 9.21 3.55
N ALA A 242 -0.37 9.88 2.90
CA ALA A 242 -0.65 11.28 3.16
C ALA A 242 -1.12 11.51 4.60
N ALA A 243 -1.96 10.63 5.16
CA ALA A 243 -2.47 10.75 6.51
C ALA A 243 -1.39 10.51 7.58
N VAL A 244 -0.56 9.47 7.40
CA VAL A 244 0.55 9.18 8.33
C VAL A 244 1.59 10.31 8.30
N LEU A 245 1.99 10.76 7.12
CA LEU A 245 2.96 11.86 7.01
C LEU A 245 2.37 13.19 7.51
N SER A 246 1.09 13.45 7.29
CA SER A 246 0.45 14.66 7.82
C SER A 246 0.40 14.66 9.35
N HIS A 247 0.24 13.49 9.98
CA HIS A 247 0.38 13.33 11.43
C HIS A 247 1.80 13.69 11.91
N LEU A 248 2.83 13.12 11.29
CA LEU A 248 4.23 13.39 11.63
C LEU A 248 4.65 14.84 11.36
N MET A 249 4.01 15.49 10.39
CA MET A 249 4.31 16.84 9.93
C MET A 249 3.35 17.90 10.50
N ALA A 250 2.56 17.56 11.53
CA ALA A 250 1.49 18.42 12.04
C ALA A 250 1.96 19.82 12.47
N GLU A 251 3.18 19.92 13.00
CA GLU A 251 3.81 21.19 13.43
C GLU A 251 4.53 21.93 12.29
N GLY A 252 4.56 21.34 11.09
CA GLY A 252 5.24 21.89 9.92
C GLY A 252 4.45 22.97 9.17
N PRO A 253 5.04 23.55 8.09
CA PRO A 253 4.38 24.57 7.29
C PRO A 253 3.08 24.05 6.64
N PRO A 254 1.93 24.77 6.78
CA PRO A 254 0.65 24.34 6.19
C PRO A 254 0.69 24.11 4.68
N SER A 255 1.55 24.85 3.96
CA SER A 255 1.75 24.70 2.51
C SER A 255 2.30 23.32 2.14
N ARG A 256 3.17 22.75 2.98
CA ARG A 256 3.77 21.43 2.75
C ARG A 256 2.74 20.32 2.91
N LEU A 257 1.89 20.39 3.94
CA LEU A 257 0.74 19.51 4.12
C LEU A 257 -0.23 19.62 2.94
N ALA A 258 -0.51 20.84 2.48
CA ALA A 258 -1.36 21.07 1.32
C ALA A 258 -0.78 20.46 0.03
N MET A 259 0.53 20.55 -0.20
CA MET A 259 1.20 19.92 -1.33
C MET A 259 1.08 18.40 -1.30
N LEU A 260 1.35 17.78 -0.14
CA LEU A 260 1.21 16.34 0.06
C LEU A 260 -0.22 15.86 -0.23
N ARG A 261 -1.22 16.54 0.36
CA ARG A 261 -2.65 16.22 0.16
C ARG A 261 -3.05 16.36 -1.31
N ARG A 262 -2.63 17.44 -1.98
CA ARG A 262 -2.88 17.66 -3.41
C ARG A 262 -2.22 16.60 -4.28
N MET A 263 -1.01 16.15 -3.93
CA MET A 263 -0.34 15.07 -4.64
C MET A 263 -1.11 13.75 -4.51
N ALA A 264 -1.60 13.41 -3.32
CA ALA A 264 -2.41 12.20 -3.11
C ALA A 264 -3.69 12.22 -3.97
N LEU A 265 -4.39 13.37 -4.01
CA LEU A 265 -5.57 13.55 -4.85
C LEU A 265 -5.25 13.47 -6.34
N ARG A 266 -4.13 14.06 -6.77
CA ARG A 266 -3.66 14.01 -8.16
C ARG A 266 -3.34 12.59 -8.61
N ILE A 267 -2.70 11.79 -7.75
CA ILE A 267 -2.44 10.36 -8.03
C ILE A 267 -3.76 9.59 -8.22
N ALA A 268 -4.74 9.84 -7.36
CA ALA A 268 -6.09 9.26 -7.47
C ALA A 268 -6.78 9.66 -8.78
N GLU A 269 -6.84 10.96 -9.07
CA GLU A 269 -7.44 11.52 -10.29
C GLU A 269 -6.76 10.98 -11.55
N ASN A 270 -5.44 10.80 -11.53
CA ASN A 270 -4.69 10.22 -12.64
C ASN A 270 -5.13 8.79 -12.98
N ARG A 271 -5.71 8.03 -12.04
CA ARG A 271 -6.30 6.73 -12.36
C ARG A 271 -7.65 6.83 -13.07
N VAL A 272 -8.38 7.92 -12.85
CA VAL A 272 -9.62 8.24 -13.57
C VAL A 272 -9.29 8.75 -14.97
N VAL A 273 -8.33 9.68 -15.09
CA VAL A 273 -7.77 10.14 -16.38
C VAL A 273 -7.32 8.94 -17.21
N ALA A 274 -6.67 7.95 -16.57
CA ALA A 274 -6.22 6.74 -17.25
C ALA A 274 -7.34 5.80 -17.72
N GLY A 275 -8.58 6.02 -17.29
CA GLY A 275 -9.74 5.19 -17.65
C GLY A 275 -9.82 3.85 -16.90
N VAL A 276 -9.04 3.66 -15.84
CA VAL A 276 -9.01 2.39 -15.08
C VAL A 276 -9.87 2.41 -13.82
N HIS A 277 -10.29 3.58 -13.36
CA HIS A 277 -11.15 3.77 -12.18
C HIS A 277 -12.21 4.85 -12.43
N PHE A 278 -13.37 4.71 -11.79
CA PHE A 278 -14.35 5.79 -11.66
C PHE A 278 -13.95 6.75 -10.52
N PRO A 279 -14.41 8.01 -10.53
CA PRO A 279 -14.25 8.92 -9.38
C PRO A 279 -14.69 8.29 -8.05
N VAL A 280 -15.83 7.60 -8.04
CA VAL A 280 -16.34 6.91 -6.84
C VAL A 280 -15.39 5.81 -6.33
N ASP A 281 -14.63 5.15 -7.22
CA ASP A 281 -13.62 4.18 -6.79
C ASP A 281 -12.51 4.85 -5.99
N SER A 282 -12.12 6.06 -6.41
CA SER A 282 -11.11 6.86 -5.73
C SER A 282 -11.58 7.35 -4.37
N LEU A 283 -12.86 7.69 -4.25
CA LEU A 283 -13.47 8.06 -2.96
C LEU A 283 -13.44 6.90 -1.98
N ALA A 284 -13.89 5.72 -2.40
CA ALA A 284 -13.85 4.51 -1.57
C ALA A 284 -12.42 4.10 -1.19
N GLY A 285 -11.47 4.20 -2.14
CA GLY A 285 -10.06 3.94 -1.88
C GLY A 285 -9.51 4.87 -0.80
N ARG A 286 -9.76 6.16 -0.96
CA ARG A 286 -9.36 7.16 0.03
C ARG A 286 -9.98 6.91 1.41
N LEU A 287 -11.27 6.60 1.48
CA LEU A 287 -11.94 6.28 2.75
C LEU A 287 -11.28 5.08 3.45
N LEU A 288 -10.95 4.02 2.69
CA LEU A 288 -10.22 2.88 3.22
C LEU A 288 -8.83 3.28 3.72
N GLY A 289 -8.10 4.09 2.95
CA GLY A 289 -6.76 4.52 3.32
C GLY A 289 -6.74 5.41 4.57
N GLU A 290 -7.69 6.32 4.71
CA GLU A 290 -7.87 7.12 5.93
C GLU A 290 -8.22 6.23 7.13
N ALA A 291 -9.05 5.19 6.93
CA ALA A 291 -9.34 4.20 7.98
C ALA A 291 -8.08 3.42 8.38
N VAL A 292 -7.28 2.96 7.42
CA VAL A 292 -6.04 2.22 7.69
C VAL A 292 -5.03 3.08 8.44
N ALA A 293 -4.86 4.36 8.06
CA ALA A 293 -3.98 5.27 8.78
C ALA A 293 -4.45 5.48 10.23
N ASP A 294 -5.76 5.70 10.44
CA ASP A 294 -6.33 5.82 11.78
C ASP A 294 -6.11 4.55 12.62
N TYR A 295 -6.33 3.37 12.03
CA TYR A 295 -6.11 2.07 12.67
C TYR A 295 -4.67 1.93 13.20
N LEU A 296 -3.69 2.25 12.35
CA LEU A 296 -2.28 2.14 12.71
C LEU A 296 -1.89 3.19 13.75
N LEU A 297 -2.28 4.46 13.54
CA LEU A 297 -1.99 5.56 14.47
C LEU A 297 -2.62 5.32 15.85
N ALA A 298 -3.86 4.82 15.91
CA ALA A 298 -4.48 4.42 17.17
C ALA A 298 -3.75 3.25 17.82
N GLY A 299 -3.34 2.24 17.04
CA GLY A 299 -2.59 1.08 17.53
C GLY A 299 -1.26 1.42 18.20
N VAL A 300 -0.58 2.44 17.70
CA VAL A 300 0.68 2.96 18.26
C VAL A 300 0.47 4.02 19.35
N GLY A 301 -0.78 4.37 19.66
CA GLY A 301 -1.14 5.27 20.77
C GLY A 301 -1.26 6.75 20.41
N GLU A 302 -1.23 7.09 19.12
CA GLU A 302 -1.33 8.48 18.61
C GLU A 302 -2.78 8.95 18.43
N ARG A 303 -3.77 8.03 18.55
CA ARG A 303 -5.20 8.34 18.52
C ARG A 303 -5.94 7.59 19.62
N PRO A 304 -6.87 8.23 20.34
CA PRO A 304 -7.57 7.59 21.47
C PRO A 304 -8.66 6.60 21.02
N ALA A 305 -9.20 6.77 19.81
CA ALA A 305 -10.32 5.99 19.29
C ALA A 305 -10.29 5.95 17.75
N LEU A 306 -11.06 5.04 17.18
CA LEU A 306 -11.23 4.84 15.74
C LEU A 306 -12.62 5.25 15.29
N ALA A 307 -12.71 6.17 14.34
CA ALA A 307 -13.99 6.52 13.73
C ALA A 307 -14.47 5.40 12.79
N VAL A 308 -15.70 4.94 12.99
CA VAL A 308 -16.37 3.97 12.11
C VAL A 308 -16.78 4.67 10.83
N ARG A 309 -16.47 4.07 9.68
CA ARG A 309 -16.69 4.66 8.36
C ARG A 309 -17.61 3.81 7.50
N ARG A 310 -18.55 4.46 6.82
CA ARG A 310 -19.51 3.79 5.94
C ARG A 310 -19.42 4.41 4.55
N PHE A 311 -19.15 3.59 3.53
CA PHE A 311 -19.27 3.96 2.12
C PHE A 311 -20.55 3.36 1.54
N GLY A 312 -21.37 4.20 0.94
CA GLY A 312 -22.74 3.91 0.53
C GLY A 312 -23.73 3.90 1.70
N ALA A 313 -23.61 4.83 2.65
CA ALA A 313 -24.50 4.92 3.81
C ALA A 313 -25.91 5.47 3.45
N GLY A 314 -25.96 6.46 2.54
CA GLY A 314 -27.19 7.08 2.05
C GLY A 314 -27.68 6.51 0.72
N GLU A 315 -28.69 7.12 0.09
CA GLU A 315 -29.05 6.81 -1.30
C GLU A 315 -27.94 7.26 -2.26
N TRP A 316 -27.75 6.50 -3.33
CA TRP A 316 -26.81 6.88 -4.39
C TRP A 316 -27.40 8.05 -5.18
N GLY A 317 -26.95 9.27 -4.89
CA GLY A 317 -27.40 10.50 -5.52
C GLY A 317 -26.79 10.74 -6.90
N VAL A 318 -26.60 12.01 -7.26
CA VAL A 318 -25.96 12.39 -8.53
C VAL A 318 -24.46 12.05 -8.46
N PRO A 319 -23.90 11.37 -9.47
CA PRO A 319 -22.46 11.12 -9.57
C PRO A 319 -21.63 12.40 -9.47
N GLU A 320 -20.99 12.62 -8.31
CA GLU A 320 -20.11 13.77 -8.10
C GLU A 320 -18.82 13.65 -8.90
N ALA A 321 -18.33 14.80 -9.39
CA ALA A 321 -17.20 14.88 -10.31
C ALA A 321 -15.82 14.88 -9.61
N GLY A 322 -15.76 15.14 -8.30
CA GLY A 322 -14.50 15.45 -7.62
C GLY A 322 -14.36 14.81 -6.24
N LEU A 323 -13.13 14.49 -5.88
CA LEU A 323 -12.78 14.08 -4.52
C LEU A 323 -12.72 15.32 -3.61
N PRO A 324 -13.28 15.27 -2.38
CA PRO A 324 -13.15 16.38 -1.43
C PRO A 324 -11.69 16.77 -1.21
N LEU A 325 -11.34 18.06 -1.25
CA LEU A 325 -9.92 18.48 -1.15
C LEU A 325 -9.33 18.38 0.28
N GLN A 326 -10.18 18.37 1.31
CA GLN A 326 -9.76 18.42 2.72
C GLN A 326 -9.35 17.05 3.25
N GLU A 327 -8.21 16.93 3.95
CA GLU A 327 -7.75 15.67 4.58
C GLU A 327 -8.75 15.13 5.60
N GLY A 328 -8.90 13.80 5.65
CA GLY A 328 -9.95 13.14 6.41
C GLY A 328 -11.33 13.34 5.76
N GLY A 329 -11.49 14.28 4.83
CA GLY A 329 -12.77 14.69 4.27
C GLY A 329 -13.43 13.69 3.32
N ALA A 330 -12.93 12.46 3.16
CA ALA A 330 -13.65 11.46 2.36
C ALA A 330 -15.05 11.18 2.95
N HIS A 331 -15.18 11.24 4.28
CA HIS A 331 -16.46 11.13 4.97
C HIS A 331 -17.40 12.33 4.77
N LEU A 332 -16.92 13.43 4.18
CA LEU A 332 -17.75 14.61 3.86
C LEU A 332 -18.50 14.46 2.53
N SER A 333 -18.13 13.46 1.72
CA SER A 333 -18.86 13.13 0.49
C SER A 333 -20.25 12.58 0.84
N PRO A 334 -21.30 12.87 0.05
CA PRO A 334 -22.64 12.33 0.31
C PRO A 334 -22.73 10.80 0.33
N GLU A 335 -21.80 10.13 -0.36
CA GLU A 335 -21.71 8.67 -0.39
C GLU A 335 -21.16 8.10 0.93
N CYS A 336 -20.52 8.91 1.78
CA CYS A 336 -19.83 8.46 2.96
C CYS A 336 -20.50 8.97 4.24
N ALA A 337 -20.31 8.25 5.35
CA ALA A 337 -20.73 8.69 6.68
C ALA A 337 -19.79 8.19 7.77
N LEU A 338 -19.79 8.89 8.90
CA LEU A 338 -19.23 8.40 10.16
C LEU A 338 -20.37 7.81 11.02
N ASP A 339 -20.08 6.72 11.71
CA ASP A 339 -21.09 5.93 12.44
C ASP A 339 -20.57 5.49 13.82
N GLY A 340 -20.15 6.47 14.61
CA GLY A 340 -19.61 6.25 15.96
C GLY A 340 -18.12 5.91 16.00
N GLU A 341 -17.68 5.40 17.14
CA GLU A 341 -16.27 5.15 17.45
C GLU A 341 -16.04 3.76 18.04
N LEU A 342 -14.84 3.21 17.78
CA LEU A 342 -14.32 1.98 18.35
C LEU A 342 -13.09 2.28 19.22
N PRO A 343 -12.80 1.44 20.24
CA PRO A 343 -11.56 1.56 20.99
C PRO A 343 -10.34 1.37 20.07
N ALA A 344 -9.24 2.04 20.42
CA ALA A 344 -7.96 1.83 19.75
C ALA A 344 -7.50 0.35 19.87
N PRO A 345 -6.95 -0.24 18.80
CA PRO A 345 -6.34 -1.56 18.86
C PRO A 345 -5.01 -1.49 19.61
N GLU A 346 -4.41 -2.65 19.91
CA GLU A 346 -3.05 -2.72 20.43
C GLU A 346 -2.14 -3.34 19.36
N LEU A 347 -1.15 -2.56 18.90
CA LEU A 347 -0.14 -3.00 17.94
C LEU A 347 1.26 -2.84 18.55
N PRO A 348 1.68 -3.73 19.48
CA PRO A 348 2.93 -3.59 20.20
C PRO A 348 4.17 -3.54 19.31
N ASP A 349 4.25 -4.34 18.26
CA ASP A 349 5.39 -4.33 17.33
C ASP A 349 5.43 -3.02 16.52
N HIS A 350 4.28 -2.55 16.02
CA HIS A 350 4.21 -1.22 15.37
C HIS A 350 4.57 -0.11 16.35
N ARG A 351 4.23 -0.22 17.64
CA ARG A 351 4.56 0.78 18.64
C ARG A 351 6.07 0.89 18.83
N VAL A 352 6.78 -0.24 18.86
CA VAL A 352 8.26 -0.24 18.90
C VAL A 352 8.84 0.45 17.67
N LEU A 353 8.35 0.14 16.47
CA LEU A 353 8.77 0.84 15.25
C LEU A 353 8.48 2.34 15.33
N TRP A 354 7.30 2.71 15.82
CA TRP A 354 6.86 4.09 15.91
C TRP A 354 7.73 4.93 16.87
N GLU A 355 8.21 4.37 17.97
CA GLU A 355 9.19 5.06 18.82
C GLU A 355 10.50 5.36 18.08
N LEU A 356 10.91 4.49 17.16
CA LEU A 356 12.07 4.75 16.29
C LEU A 356 11.76 5.81 15.23
N VAL A 357 10.54 5.81 14.69
CA VAL A 357 10.06 6.89 13.81
C VAL A 357 10.10 8.22 14.54
N LYS A 358 9.55 8.33 15.75
CA LYS A 358 9.58 9.60 16.51
C LYS A 358 11.00 10.11 16.75
N LYS A 359 11.96 9.22 17.05
CA LYS A 359 13.39 9.59 17.18
C LYS A 359 14.01 10.09 15.88
N GLU A 360 13.52 9.64 14.74
CA GLU A 360 13.97 10.06 13.41
C GLU A 360 13.44 11.46 13.03
N TRP A 361 12.34 11.88 13.65
CA TRP A 361 11.67 13.17 13.44
C TRP A 361 11.96 14.23 14.53
N ALA A 362 12.62 13.84 15.63
CA ALA A 362 13.04 14.72 16.72
C ALA A 362 14.34 15.48 16.39
#